data_AF-A0A645GFL7-F1
#
_entry.id   AF-A0A645GFL7-F1
#
_cell.length_a   1.000
_cell.length_b   1.000
_cell.length_c   1.000
_cell.angle_alpha   90.00
_cell.angle_beta   90.00
_cell.angle_gamma   90.00
#
_symmetry.space_group_name_H-M   'P 1'
#
loop_
_entity.id
_entity.type
_entity.pdbx_description
1 polymer ?
#
loop_
_entity_poly.entity_id
_entity_poly.type
_entity_poly.pdbx_seq_one_letter_code
_entity_poly.pdbx_strand_id
1 'polypeptide(L)'
;MAFGLKNDYRNELFEGSKYLLLYADKIEEMKTICWFCHKKAIMNLHYIDDQPVYEGDQVQIGGNEAYYPVCRHHYFHPPVIKEGE
;
A
#
# COMPACT_ATOMS: atom_id res chain seq x y z
N MET A 1 23.08 2.33 -0.54
CA MET A 1 21.74 2.90 -0.32
C MET A 1 20.77 2.18 -1.23
N ALA A 2 19.56 1.86 -0.75
CA ALA A 2 18.53 1.17 -1.50
C ALA A 2 17.20 1.91 -1.31
N PHE A 3 16.33 1.85 -2.32
CA PHE A 3 15.01 2.47 -2.31
C PHE A 3 14.00 1.46 -2.86
N GLY A 4 12.82 1.40 -2.27
CA GLY A 4 11.79 0.47 -2.72
C GLY A 4 10.60 0.41 -1.78
N LEU A 5 9.60 -0.37 -2.19
CA LEU A 5 8.44 -0.64 -1.35
C LEU A 5 8.83 -1.58 -0.21
N LYS A 6 8.39 -1.23 0.99
CA LYS A 6 8.59 -2.07 2.18
C LYS A 6 7.68 -3.30 2.13
N ASN A 7 6.39 -3.06 1.89
CA ASN A 7 5.32 -4.04 1.96
C ASN A 7 4.49 -4.05 0.68
N ASP A 8 3.92 -5.21 0.38
CA ASP A 8 2.95 -5.41 -0.68
C ASP A 8 1.55 -4.90 -0.29
N TYR A 9 0.57 -5.19 -1.15
CA TYR A 9 -0.84 -4.83 -0.95
C TYR A 9 -1.56 -5.69 0.09
N ARG A 10 -0.99 -6.83 0.46
CA ARG A 10 -1.47 -7.70 1.55
C ARG A 10 -0.90 -7.26 2.91
N ASN A 11 -0.07 -6.20 2.89
CA ASN A 11 0.67 -5.69 4.02
C ASN A 11 1.71 -6.70 4.57
N GLU A 12 2.26 -7.54 3.69
CA GLU A 12 3.41 -8.41 3.95
C GLU A 12 4.69 -7.75 3.44
N LEU A 13 5.82 -7.98 4.12
CA LEU A 13 7.11 -7.46 3.67
C LEU A 13 7.56 -8.20 2.40
N PHE A 14 8.04 -7.45 1.41
CA PHE A 14 8.79 -8.07 0.32
C PHE A 14 10.04 -8.75 0.90
N GLU A 15 10.39 -9.92 0.39
CA GLU A 15 11.50 -10.73 0.91
C GLU A 15 12.81 -9.92 1.01
N GLY A 16 13.20 -9.26 -0.08
CA GLY A 16 14.38 -8.39 -0.09
C GLY A 16 14.27 -7.24 0.90
N SER A 17 13.11 -6.57 0.96
CA SER A 17 12.85 -5.47 1.89
C SER A 17 12.92 -5.91 3.35
N LYS A 18 12.53 -7.14 3.69
CA LYS A 18 12.65 -7.71 5.04
C LYS A 18 14.11 -7.75 5.48
N TYR A 19 15.02 -8.23 4.63
CA TYR A 19 16.45 -8.27 4.94
C TYR A 19 17.06 -6.87 4.96
N LEU A 20 16.69 -6.00 4.02
CA LEU A 20 17.18 -4.62 4.00
C LEU A 20 16.80 -3.87 5.28
N LEU A 21 15.59 -4.04 5.79
CA LEU A 21 15.16 -3.43 7.05
C LEU A 21 15.85 -4.02 8.27
N LEU A 22 16.17 -5.33 8.25
CA LEU A 22 16.87 -5.98 9.35
C LEU A 22 18.30 -5.45 9.52
N TYR A 23 18.99 -5.18 8.41
CA TYR A 23 20.40 -4.76 8.41
C TYR A 23 20.61 -3.25 8.30
N ALA A 24 19.57 -2.44 8.11
CA ALA A 24 19.72 -1.00 7.88
C ALA A 24 20.12 -0.26 9.17
N ASP A 25 21.25 0.47 9.11
CA ASP A 25 21.64 1.42 10.16
C ASP A 25 20.72 2.65 10.22
N LYS A 26 20.12 3.03 9.08
CA LYS A 26 19.22 4.18 8.95
C LYS A 26 18.07 3.86 8.00
N ILE A 27 16.85 4.20 8.44
CA ILE A 27 15.62 4.03 7.66
C ILE A 27 14.97 5.41 7.49
N GLU A 28 14.73 5.82 6.25
CA GLU A 28 13.97 7.01 5.92
C GLU A 28 12.68 6.60 5.19
N GLU A 29 11.54 6.98 5.76
CA GLU A 29 10.24 6.68 5.17
C GLU A 29 9.73 7.88 4.36
N MET A 30 9.48 7.65 3.07
CA MET A 30 8.81 8.62 2.21
C MET A 30 7.34 8.73 2.61
N LYS A 31 6.93 9.91 3.06
CA LYS A 31 5.55 10.15 3.48
C LYS A 31 4.66 10.41 2.26
N THR A 32 3.61 9.62 2.12
CA THR A 32 2.52 9.89 1.20
C THR A 32 1.23 10.18 1.97
N ILE A 33 0.21 10.65 1.25
CA ILE A 33 -1.07 11.05 1.81
C ILE A 33 -2.10 9.96 1.48
N CYS A 34 -2.91 9.60 2.47
CA CYS A 34 -4.01 8.68 2.30
C CYS A 34 -5.04 9.27 1.34
N TRP A 35 -5.36 8.49 0.32
CA TRP A 35 -6.32 8.83 -0.71
C TRP A 35 -7.68 9.31 -0.15
N PHE A 36 -8.14 8.75 0.97
CA PHE A 36 -9.48 8.99 1.50
C PHE A 36 -9.58 10.01 2.64
N CYS A 37 -8.50 10.34 3.35
CA CYS A 37 -8.62 11.19 4.56
C CYS A 37 -7.46 12.12 4.85
N HIS A 38 -6.55 12.31 3.91
CA HIS A 38 -5.43 13.23 4.04
C HIS A 38 -4.44 12.95 5.19
N LYS A 39 -4.62 11.85 5.94
CA LYS A 39 -3.67 11.36 6.94
C LYS A 39 -2.49 10.66 6.27
N LYS A 40 -1.37 10.47 6.98
CA LYS A 40 -0.22 9.72 6.48
C LYS A 40 -0.65 8.33 5.95
N ALA A 41 -0.33 8.05 4.69
CA ALA A 41 -0.47 6.71 4.12
C ALA A 41 0.74 5.85 4.49
N ILE A 42 0.47 4.60 4.86
CA ILE A 42 1.47 3.61 5.27
C ILE A 42 1.21 2.22 4.70
N MET A 43 0.13 2.06 3.93
CA MET A 43 -0.29 0.81 3.31
C MET A 43 -0.66 1.05 1.86
N ASN A 44 -0.47 0.03 1.02
CA ASN A 44 -0.94 0.01 -0.35
C ASN A 44 -2.21 -0.83 -0.39
N LEU A 45 -3.33 -0.25 -0.82
CA LEU A 45 -4.58 -0.97 -1.02
C LEU A 45 -4.70 -1.33 -2.50
N HIS A 46 -4.91 -2.61 -2.81
CA HIS A 46 -5.25 -3.05 -4.15
C HIS A 46 -6.77 -3.00 -4.34
N TYR A 47 -7.21 -2.51 -5.50
CA TYR A 47 -8.61 -2.32 -5.85
C TYR A 47 -8.84 -2.87 -7.27
N ILE A 48 -9.85 -3.71 -7.43
CA ILE A 48 -10.29 -4.24 -8.73
C ILE A 48 -11.81 -4.11 -8.77
N ASP A 49 -12.37 -3.55 -9.84
CA ASP A 49 -13.82 -3.40 -10.04
C ASP A 49 -14.53 -2.79 -8.81
N ASP A 50 -13.96 -1.70 -8.29
CA ASP A 50 -14.42 -0.98 -7.09
C ASP A 50 -14.48 -1.82 -5.79
N GLN A 51 -13.75 -2.93 -5.73
CA GLN A 51 -13.65 -3.76 -4.55
C GLN A 51 -12.21 -3.90 -4.06
N PRO A 52 -11.99 -3.81 -2.73
CA PRO A 52 -10.67 -4.03 -2.17
C PRO A 52 -10.27 -5.50 -2.27
N VAL A 53 -9.03 -5.75 -2.69
CA VAL A 53 -8.47 -7.09 -2.86
C VAL A 53 -7.35 -7.31 -1.84
N TYR A 54 -7.43 -8.41 -1.09
CA TYR A 54 -6.44 -8.79 -0.06
C TYR A 54 -5.81 -10.15 -0.30
N GLU A 55 -6.18 -10.83 -1.39
CA GLU A 55 -5.69 -12.15 -1.77
C GLU A 55 -5.16 -12.12 -3.21
N GLY A 56 -4.44 -13.16 -3.62
CA GLY A 56 -3.82 -13.26 -4.94
C GLY A 56 -2.30 -13.19 -4.92
N ASP A 57 -1.74 -13.10 -6.12
CA ASP A 57 -0.29 -13.09 -6.33
C ASP A 57 0.32 -11.77 -5.89
N GLN A 58 1.39 -11.86 -5.10
CA GLN A 58 2.10 -10.70 -4.53
C GLN A 58 2.68 -9.76 -5.60
N VAL A 59 2.94 -10.27 -6.81
CA VAL A 59 3.46 -9.49 -7.94
C VAL A 59 2.34 -9.26 -8.95
N GLN A 60 1.75 -8.08 -8.89
CA GLN A 60 0.85 -7.60 -9.94
C GLN A 60 1.35 -6.23 -10.44
N ILE A 61 1.37 -6.07 -11.76
CA ILE A 61 1.80 -4.84 -12.42
C ILE A 61 0.54 -4.00 -12.66
N GLY A 62 0.44 -2.87 -11.95
CA GLY A 62 -0.68 -1.93 -12.06
C GLY A 62 -0.29 -0.55 -11.53
N GLY A 63 -0.91 0.50 -12.06
CA GLY A 63 -0.70 1.90 -11.64
C GLY A 63 -1.77 2.40 -10.68
N ASN A 64 -2.16 3.67 -10.81
CA ASN A 64 -3.22 4.29 -10.01
C ASN A 64 -4.62 3.71 -10.28
N GLU A 65 -4.76 2.93 -11.35
CA GLU A 65 -5.98 2.22 -11.70
C GLU A 65 -6.22 1.01 -10.78
N ALA A 66 -5.18 0.56 -10.08
CA ALA A 66 -5.21 -0.65 -9.26
C ALA A 66 -4.79 -0.40 -7.80
N TYR A 67 -3.91 0.58 -7.53
CA TYR A 67 -3.35 0.79 -6.18
C TYR A 67 -3.60 2.19 -5.61
N TYR A 68 -4.08 2.22 -4.37
CA TYR A 68 -4.23 3.45 -3.58
C TYR A 68 -3.31 3.46 -2.35
N PRO A 69 -2.52 4.53 -2.15
CA PRO A 69 -1.83 4.74 -0.88
C PRO A 69 -2.84 5.13 0.19
N VAL A 70 -2.94 4.35 1.26
CA VAL A 70 -3.94 4.54 2.32
C VAL A 70 -3.35 4.49 3.72
N CYS A 71 -4.05 5.10 4.67
CA CYS A 71 -3.76 4.91 6.09
C CYS A 71 -4.27 3.54 6.54
N ARG A 72 -3.77 3.06 7.69
CA ARG A 72 -4.19 1.76 8.24
C ARG A 72 -5.70 1.62 8.42
N HIS A 73 -6.40 2.70 8.76
CA HIS A 73 -7.85 2.63 8.94
C HIS A 73 -8.56 2.32 7.61
N HIS A 74 -8.27 3.07 6.55
CA HIS A 74 -8.90 2.84 5.24
C HIS A 74 -8.37 1.61 4.51
N TYR A 75 -7.24 1.04 4.94
CA TYR A 75 -6.85 -0.29 4.48
C TYR A 75 -7.81 -1.37 4.97
N PHE A 76 -8.32 -1.31 6.20
CA PHE A 76 -9.29 -2.30 6.71
C PHE A 76 -10.75 -1.90 6.52
N HIS A 77 -11.01 -0.61 6.34
CA HIS A 77 -12.33 -0.03 6.17
C HIS A 77 -12.31 0.95 4.99
N PRO A 78 -12.03 0.48 3.76
CA PRO A 78 -12.11 1.35 2.60
C PRO A 78 -13.55 1.83 2.44
N PRO A 79 -13.78 3.14 2.21
CA PRO A 79 -15.11 3.62 1.87
C PRO A 79 -15.57 2.92 0.60
N VAL A 80 -16.87 2.62 0.51
CA VAL A 80 -17.47 2.13 -0.73
C VAL A 80 -17.41 3.27 -1.73
N ILE A 81 -16.61 3.13 -2.80
CA ILE A 81 -16.64 4.06 -3.92
C ILE A 81 -17.98 3.80 -4.62
N LYS A 82 -18.99 4.64 -4.37
CA LYS A 82 -20.20 4.64 -5.18
C LYS A 82 -19.93 5.53 -6.37
N GLU A 83 -19.91 4.98 -7.57
CA GLU A 83 -19.95 5.80 -8.78
C GLU A 83 -21.22 6.66 -8.75
N GLY A 84 -21.08 7.99 -8.74
CA GLY A 84 -22.18 8.93 -9.02
C GLY A 84 -22.61 9.90 -7.91
N GLU A 85 -21.70 10.54 -7.19
CA GLU A 85 -21.93 11.86 -6.56
C GLU A 85 -20.80 12.85 -6.87
#